data_AF-A0A520BPI2-F1
#
_entry.id   AF-A0A520BPI2-F1
#
_cell.length_a   1.000
_cell.length_b   1.000
_cell.length_c   1.000
_cell.angle_alpha   90.00
_cell.angle_beta   90.00
_cell.angle_gamma   90.00
#
_symmetry.space_group_name_H-M   'P 1'
#
loop_
_entity.id
_entity.type
_entity.pdbx_description
1 polymer ?
#
loop_
_entity_poly.entity_id
_entity_poly.type
_entity_poly.pdbx_seq_one_letter_code
_entity_poly.pdbx_strand_id
1 'polypeptide(L)'
;MDVSRTRALRGPNMWSRHTAIEAVVHCLDAERSLERLPGFEPRLRKLFPTIGALRADASLAQVLEQATLALQAQAGCPVTFSQTHVTPEPGTYQIVIEYSE
;
A
#
# COMPACT_ATOMS: atom_id res chain seq x y z
N MET A 1 5.92 5.86 -10.12
CA MET A 1 5.03 4.77 -9.72
C MET A 1 3.79 4.88 -10.57
N ASP A 2 3.29 3.77 -11.08
CA ASP A 2 2.08 3.70 -11.90
C ASP A 2 1.11 2.66 -11.32
N VAL A 3 -0.19 2.93 -11.36
CA VAL A 3 -1.24 2.02 -10.89
C VAL A 3 -2.05 1.56 -12.10
N SER A 4 -1.80 0.34 -12.55
CA SER A 4 -2.31 -0.17 -13.83
C SER A 4 -3.66 -0.87 -13.71
N ARG A 5 -4.04 -1.31 -12.51
CA ARG A 5 -5.32 -1.98 -12.24
C ARG A 5 -5.75 -1.74 -10.81
N THR A 6 -7.04 -1.49 -10.62
CA THR A 6 -7.71 -1.43 -9.31
C THR A 6 -9.00 -2.24 -9.36
N ARG A 7 -9.26 -3.08 -8.36
CA ARG A 7 -10.52 -3.83 -8.24
C ARG A 7 -10.98 -3.92 -6.80
N ALA A 8 -12.29 -3.86 -6.60
CA ALA A 8 -12.91 -4.20 -5.32
C ALA A 8 -13.12 -5.72 -5.22
N LEU A 9 -12.67 -6.31 -4.12
CA LEU A 9 -12.87 -7.70 -3.73
C LEU A 9 -13.94 -7.71 -2.63
N ARG A 10 -15.12 -8.26 -2.95
CA ARG A 10 -16.26 -8.33 -2.02
C ARG A 10 -16.30 -9.70 -1.34
N GLY A 11 -16.49 -9.73 -0.02
CA GLY A 11 -16.53 -10.98 0.75
C GLY A 11 -15.20 -11.74 0.75
N PRO A 12 -15.22 -13.04 1.11
CA PRO A 12 -14.01 -13.86 1.12
C PRO A 12 -13.35 -13.93 -0.26
N ASN A 13 -12.04 -13.71 -0.29
CA ASN A 13 -11.23 -13.64 -1.51
C ASN A 13 -9.90 -14.39 -1.33
N MET A 14 -9.02 -14.33 -2.35
CA MET A 14 -7.76 -15.08 -2.33
C MET A 14 -6.76 -14.62 -1.25
N TRP A 15 -6.94 -13.41 -0.69
CA TRP A 15 -6.03 -12.78 0.26
C TRP A 15 -6.53 -12.84 1.69
N SER A 16 -7.84 -12.65 1.88
CA SER A 16 -8.43 -12.59 3.22
C SER A 16 -9.94 -12.86 3.22
N ARG A 17 -10.54 -12.83 4.42
CA ARG A 17 -12.01 -12.88 4.60
C ARG A 17 -12.65 -11.49 4.58
N HIS A 18 -11.86 -10.43 4.42
CA HIS A 18 -12.30 -9.04 4.45
C HIS A 18 -12.63 -8.53 3.06
N THR A 19 -13.55 -7.56 2.98
CA THR A 19 -13.72 -6.76 1.76
C THR A 19 -12.47 -5.89 1.56
N ALA A 20 -11.88 -5.93 0.37
CA ALA A 20 -10.57 -5.33 0.12
C ALA A 20 -10.46 -4.69 -1.27
N ILE A 21 -9.66 -3.65 -1.42
CA ILE A 21 -9.23 -3.14 -2.73
C ILE A 21 -7.92 -3.85 -3.07
N GLU A 22 -7.86 -4.45 -4.25
CA GLU A 22 -6.60 -4.90 -4.83
C GLU A 22 -6.16 -3.94 -5.93
N ALA A 23 -4.88 -3.58 -5.93
CA ALA A 23 -4.26 -2.81 -6.98
C ALA A 23 -2.94 -3.44 -7.48
N VAL A 24 -2.67 -3.28 -8.78
CA VAL A 24 -1.37 -3.60 -9.37
C VAL A 24 -0.59 -2.30 -9.49
N VAL A 25 0.60 -2.28 -8.89
CA VAL A 25 1.45 -1.10 -8.79
C VAL A 25 2.80 -1.42 -9.41
N HIS A 26 3.21 -0.60 -10.38
CA HIS A 26 4.55 -0.65 -10.96
C HIS A 26 5.42 0.47 -10.37
N CYS A 27 6.57 0.09 -9.83
CA CYS A 27 7.58 0.99 -9.27
C CYS A 27 8.84 0.95 -10.13
N LEU A 28 9.35 2.12 -10.51
CA LEU A 28 10.67 2.27 -11.11
C LEU A 28 11.76 1.81 -10.13
N ASP A 29 12.97 1.51 -10.60
CA ASP A 29 14.04 0.99 -9.72
C ASP A 29 14.39 1.88 -8.53
N ALA A 30 14.32 3.21 -8.71
CA ALA A 30 14.50 4.19 -7.64
C ALA A 30 13.37 4.14 -6.60
N GLU A 31 12.19 3.64 -6.96
CA GLU A 31 10.98 3.61 -6.14
C GLU A 31 10.81 2.29 -5.36
N ARG A 32 11.75 1.35 -5.54
CA ARG A 32 11.68 0.02 -4.94
C ARG A 32 12.28 -0.05 -3.53
N SER A 33 12.83 1.05 -3.02
CA SER A 33 13.32 1.19 -1.64
C SER A 33 13.29 2.68 -1.23
N LEU A 34 12.83 2.98 -0.01
CA LEU A 34 12.84 4.34 0.53
C LEU A 34 14.26 4.89 0.72
N GLU A 35 15.26 4.03 0.92
CA GLU A 35 16.67 4.42 0.96
C GLU A 35 17.13 5.11 -0.33
N ARG A 36 16.48 4.82 -1.46
CA ARG A 36 16.77 5.41 -2.77
C ARG A 36 15.99 6.71 -3.03
N LEU A 37 15.13 7.12 -2.09
CA LEU A 37 14.28 8.30 -2.18
C LEU A 37 14.55 9.27 -1.01
N PRO A 38 15.71 9.97 -1.02
CA PRO A 38 16.07 10.88 0.06
C PRO A 38 15.00 11.95 0.29
N GLY A 39 14.66 12.17 1.55
CA GLY A 39 13.65 13.16 1.96
C GLY A 39 12.20 12.78 1.61
N PHE A 40 11.92 11.57 1.13
CA PHE A 40 10.56 11.12 0.88
C PHE A 40 9.78 10.88 2.18
N GLU A 41 10.29 10.03 3.09
CA GLU A 41 9.58 9.69 4.33
C GLU A 41 9.25 10.93 5.21
N PRO A 42 10.15 11.90 5.42
CA PRO A 42 9.80 13.12 6.16
C PRO A 42 8.67 13.94 5.52
N ARG A 43 8.59 13.97 4.18
CA ARG A 43 7.49 14.65 3.46
C ARG A 43 6.19 13.85 3.59
N LEU A 44 6.26 12.54 3.48
CA LEU A 44 5.12 11.64 3.65
C LEU A 44 4.49 11.79 5.04
N ARG A 45 5.30 11.78 6.10
CA ARG A 45 4.82 11.92 7.48
C ARG A 45 4.16 13.28 7.78
N LYS A 46 4.47 14.33 7.02
CA LYS A 46 3.74 15.61 7.10
C LYS A 46 2.32 15.50 6.54
N LEU A 47 2.10 14.66 5.53
CA LEU A 47 0.80 14.45 4.89
C LEU A 47 -0.02 13.38 5.61
N PHE A 48 0.63 12.33 6.12
CA PHE A 48 0.01 11.21 6.83
C PHE A 48 0.65 11.04 8.21
N PRO A 49 0.32 11.88 9.20
CA PRO A 49 0.96 11.83 10.52
C PRO A 49 0.75 10.50 11.25
N THR A 50 -0.33 9.80 10.94
CA THR A 50 -0.73 8.51 11.52
C THR A 50 -0.18 7.31 10.75
N ILE A 51 0.58 7.52 9.67
CA ILE A 51 1.19 6.39 8.95
C ILE A 51 2.17 5.67 9.86
N GLY A 52 2.03 4.35 9.90
CA GLY A 52 2.82 3.49 10.80
C GLY A 52 4.32 3.54 10.55
N ALA A 53 5.03 2.63 11.21
CA ALA A 53 6.44 2.42 10.93
C ALA A 53 6.62 1.94 9.47
N LEU A 54 7.48 2.61 8.73
CA LEU A 54 7.88 2.20 7.39
C LEU A 54 9.30 1.64 7.48
N ARG A 55 9.55 0.54 6.77
CA ARG A 55 10.90 0.00 6.66
C ARG A 55 11.72 0.84 5.68
N ALA A 56 13.02 0.98 5.94
CA ALA A 56 13.91 1.71 5.04
C ALA A 56 13.96 1.07 3.63
N ASP A 57 13.87 -0.26 3.56
CA ASP A 57 13.84 -1.00 2.30
C ASP A 57 12.43 -1.10 1.67
N ALA A 58 11.45 -0.36 2.18
CA ALA A 58 10.09 -0.42 1.66
C ALA A 58 9.97 0.18 0.24
N SER A 59 9.23 -0.47 -0.64
CA SER A 59 8.89 0.10 -1.95
C SER A 59 7.76 1.13 -1.84
N LEU A 60 7.60 1.97 -2.86
CA LEU A 60 6.44 2.88 -2.93
C LEU A 60 5.10 2.13 -2.98
N ALA A 61 5.07 0.88 -3.44
CA ALA A 61 3.87 0.04 -3.35
C ALA A 61 3.50 -0.27 -1.90
N GLN A 62 4.47 -0.65 -1.06
CA GLN A 62 4.25 -0.87 0.38
C GLN A 62 3.86 0.42 1.10
N VAL A 63 4.46 1.54 0.70
CA VAL A 63 4.05 2.86 1.22
C VAL A 63 2.60 3.16 0.86
N LEU A 64 2.20 2.93 -0.39
CA LEU A 64 0.83 3.17 -0.85
C LEU A 64 -0.17 2.29 -0.10
N GLU A 65 0.16 1.01 0.12
CA GLU A 65 -0.62 0.09 0.94
C GLU A 65 -0.84 0.65 2.35
N GLN A 66 0.25 0.98 3.06
CA GLN A 66 0.19 1.47 4.44
C GLN A 66 -0.49 2.83 4.57
N ALA A 67 -0.27 3.73 3.61
CA ALA A 67 -0.95 5.03 3.58
C ALA A 67 -2.46 4.85 3.39
N THR A 68 -2.88 3.92 2.51
CA THR A 68 -4.29 3.66 2.25
C THR A 68 -4.99 3.07 3.49
N LEU A 69 -4.35 2.11 4.17
CA LEU A 69 -4.88 1.54 5.41
C LEU A 69 -4.99 2.61 6.51
N ALA A 70 -3.96 3.44 6.67
CA ALA A 70 -3.95 4.51 7.67
C ALA A 70 -5.05 5.55 7.41
N LEU A 71 -5.31 5.90 6.15
CA LEU A 71 -6.40 6.81 5.77
C LEU A 71 -7.78 6.25 6.11
N GLN A 72 -8.03 4.97 5.81
CA GLN A 72 -9.27 4.29 6.18
C GLN A 72 -9.46 4.29 7.71
N ALA A 73 -8.43 3.90 8.46
CA ALA A 73 -8.48 3.92 9.92
C ALA A 73 -8.73 5.34 10.48
N GLN A 74 -8.09 6.36 9.90
CA GLN A 74 -8.29 7.76 10.28
C GLN A 74 -9.71 8.26 9.95
N ALA A 75 -10.35 7.73 8.92
CA ALA A 75 -11.74 8.00 8.60
C ALA A 75 -12.73 7.30 9.55
N GLY A 76 -12.25 6.51 10.52
CA GLY A 76 -13.08 5.77 11.48
C GLY A 76 -13.48 4.37 10.99
N CYS A 77 -12.94 3.92 9.86
CA CYS A 77 -13.19 2.58 9.34
C CYS A 77 -12.45 1.54 10.21
N PRO A 78 -13.10 0.44 10.65
CA PRO A 78 -12.49 -0.57 11.52
C PRO A 78 -11.62 -1.56 10.72
N VAL A 79 -10.68 -1.04 9.92
CA VAL A 79 -9.82 -1.84 9.06
C VAL A 79 -8.52 -2.22 9.76
N THR A 80 -8.02 -3.43 9.50
CA THR A 80 -6.80 -3.96 10.11
C THR A 80 -5.93 -4.73 9.14
N PHE A 81 -6.48 -5.14 8.00
CA PHE A 81 -5.77 -5.98 7.04
C PHE A 81 -5.21 -5.18 5.86
N SER A 82 -3.93 -5.39 5.59
CA SER A 82 -3.31 -5.03 4.32
C SER A 82 -2.13 -5.95 4.02
N GLN A 83 -1.79 -6.09 2.75
CA GLN A 83 -0.68 -6.94 2.30
C GLN A 83 -0.13 -6.49 0.95
N THR A 84 1.19 -6.51 0.82
CA THR A 84 1.90 -6.37 -0.46
C THR A 84 2.46 -7.71 -0.86
N HIS A 85 2.12 -8.14 -2.08
CA HIS A 85 2.66 -9.32 -2.72
C HIS A 85 3.59 -8.90 -3.87
N VAL A 86 4.83 -9.36 -3.84
CA VAL A 86 5.81 -9.14 -4.92
C VAL A 86 5.49 -10.10 -6.06
N THR A 87 5.35 -9.59 -7.29
CA THR A 87 5.12 -10.44 -8.45
C THR A 87 6.44 -10.93 -9.06
N PRO A 88 6.42 -11.95 -9.94
CA PRO A 88 7.62 -12.36 -10.67
C PRO A 88 8.20 -11.27 -11.58
N GLU A 89 7.39 -10.29 -12.01
CA GLU A 89 7.85 -9.17 -12.82
C GLU A 89 8.55 -8.12 -11.93
N PRO A 90 9.82 -7.79 -12.21
CA PRO A 90 10.55 -6.82 -11.42
C PRO A 90 9.87 -5.44 -11.42
N GLY A 91 9.56 -4.94 -10.23
CA GLY A 91 8.98 -3.60 -10.06
C GLY A 91 7.46 -3.63 -9.98
N THR A 92 6.84 -4.78 -10.29
CA THR A 92 5.39 -4.97 -10.20
C THR A 92 5.00 -5.63 -8.88
N TYR A 93 4.06 -4.99 -8.19
CA TYR A 93 3.52 -5.42 -6.90
C TYR A 93 2.00 -5.54 -7.01
N GLN A 94 1.42 -6.49 -6.29
CA GLN A 94 -0.01 -6.56 -6.01
C GLN A 94 -0.21 -6.14 -4.56
N ILE A 95 -0.91 -5.02 -4.34
CA ILE A 95 -1.25 -4.55 -2.99
C ILE A 95 -2.73 -4.81 -2.73
N VAL A 96 -3.03 -5.21 -1.50
CA VAL A 96 -4.38 -5.54 -1.05
C VAL A 96 -4.62 -4.80 0.25
N ILE A 97 -5.69 -4.01 0.31
CA ILE A 97 -5.99 -3.18 1.48
C ILE A 97 -7.46 -3.37 1.83
N GLU A 98 -7.75 -3.74 3.06
CA GLU A 98 -9.11 -3.77 3.58
C GLU A 98 -9.74 -2.37 3.50
N TYR A 99 -11.03 -2.34 3.17
CA TYR A 99 -11.82 -1.11 3.22
C TYR A 99 -13.22 -1.41 3.74
N SER A 100 -13.87 -0.38 4.27
CA SER A 100 -15.30 -0.38 4.55
C SER A 100 -16.02 0.69 3.73
N GLU A 101 -17.30 0.46 3.46
CA GLU A 101 -18.22 1.45 2.87
C GLU A 101 -19.03 2.17 3.94
#